data_AF-A0A0S8BBQ9-F1
#
_entry.id   AF-A0A0S8BBQ9-F1
#
_cell.length_a   1.000
_cell.length_b   1.000
_cell.length_c   1.000
_cell.angle_alpha   90.00
_cell.angle_beta   90.00
_cell.angle_gamma   90.00
#
_symmetry.space_group_name_H-M   'P 1'
#
loop_
_entity.id
_entity.type
_entity.pdbx_description
1 polymer ?
#
loop_
_entity_poly.entity_id
_entity_poly.type
_entity_poly.pdbx_seq_one_letter_code
_entity_poly.pdbx_strand_id
1 'polypeptide(L)'
;MPIVQSMHCLDCGDDSHPRLRRPSSLRTEATLWIAAVVIGLSAGAWQALTSAPAGTPPAMMSGLSIAAPETNEPAAAVHSHTRDAPRNAVLAIGDWLVRRVFGFLKVAWWAVPIPLAFSLWRQRTRRPVCAHCGSRRLIPAEPVYPGLTG
;
A
#
# COMPACT_ATOMS: atom_id res chain seq x y z
N MET A 1 -19.44 -27.06 20.32
CA MET A 1 -18.55 -26.47 21.34
C MET A 1 -17.19 -27.12 21.20
N PRO A 2 -16.08 -26.38 21.03
CA PRO A 2 -14.75 -26.98 20.94
C PRO A 2 -14.33 -27.57 22.29
N ILE A 3 -13.87 -28.82 22.30
CA ILE A 3 -13.32 -29.49 23.50
C ILE A 3 -12.01 -28.78 23.85
N VAL A 4 -11.96 -28.07 24.98
CA VAL A 4 -10.74 -27.42 25.46
C VAL A 4 -9.95 -28.44 26.26
N GLN A 5 -8.89 -29.00 25.66
CA GLN A 5 -7.94 -29.86 26.37
C GLN A 5 -7.10 -29.01 27.34
N SER A 6 -7.02 -29.41 28.60
CA SER A 6 -6.04 -28.87 29.55
C SER A 6 -4.62 -29.27 29.14
N MET A 7 -3.65 -28.39 29.36
CA MET A 7 -2.25 -28.68 29.10
C MET A 7 -1.42 -28.42 30.35
N HIS A 8 -0.53 -29.35 30.67
CA HIS A 8 0.40 -29.23 31.78
C HIS A 8 1.67 -28.51 31.33
N CYS A 9 2.13 -27.53 32.11
CA CYS A 9 3.35 -26.79 31.80
C CYS A 9 4.57 -27.40 32.50
N LEU A 10 5.57 -27.82 31.73
CA LEU A 10 6.79 -28.45 32.26
C LEU A 10 7.71 -27.53 33.06
N ASP A 11 7.58 -26.21 32.89
CA ASP A 11 8.48 -25.25 33.55
C ASP A 11 7.93 -24.73 34.89
N CYS A 12 6.61 -24.63 35.06
CA CYS A 12 5.99 -24.19 36.32
C CYS A 12 5.14 -25.26 37.02
N GLY A 13 4.90 -26.41 36.38
CA GLY A 13 4.10 -27.51 36.92
C GLY A 13 2.60 -27.21 37.06
N ASP A 14 2.13 -26.11 36.46
CA ASP A 14 0.74 -25.66 36.60
C ASP A 14 -0.13 -26.12 35.42
N ASP A 15 -1.31 -26.64 35.74
CA ASP A 15 -2.33 -27.08 34.78
C ASP A 15 -3.19 -25.89 34.37
N SER A 16 -2.58 -25.00 33.59
CA SER A 16 -3.25 -23.80 33.11
C SER A 16 -3.82 -23.99 31.71
N HIS A 17 -4.98 -23.38 31.43
CA HIS A 17 -5.50 -23.34 30.06
C HIS A 17 -4.49 -22.64 29.13
N PRO A 18 -4.10 -23.25 27.99
CA PRO A 18 -3.13 -22.67 27.10
C PRO A 18 -3.67 -21.33 26.56
N ARG A 19 -2.94 -20.25 26.80
CA ARG A 19 -3.28 -18.94 26.23
C ARG A 19 -2.64 -18.85 24.86
N LEU A 20 -3.43 -18.52 23.85
CA LEU A 20 -2.88 -18.18 22.53
C LEU A 20 -2.11 -16.88 22.68
N ARG A 21 -0.77 -16.95 22.68
CA ARG A 21 0.05 -15.74 22.61
C ARG A 21 -0.30 -15.07 21.30
N ARG A 22 -0.85 -13.85 21.35
CA ARG A 22 -1.04 -13.02 20.16
C ARG A 22 0.27 -12.30 19.91
N PRO A 23 1.09 -12.71 18.92
CA PRO A 23 2.23 -11.90 18.51
C PRO A 23 1.69 -10.71 17.74
N SER A 24 1.27 -9.64 18.41
CA SER A 24 1.77 -8.30 18.07
C SER A 24 1.30 -7.27 19.08
N SER A 25 2.17 -6.27 19.26
CA SER A 25 1.73 -4.94 19.64
C SER A 25 1.15 -4.25 18.40
N LEU A 26 0.18 -3.37 18.60
CA LEU A 26 -0.36 -2.47 17.58
C LEU A 26 0.76 -1.70 16.83
N ARG A 27 1.92 -1.53 17.48
CA ARG A 27 3.06 -0.76 16.99
C ARG A 27 3.67 -1.37 15.73
N THR A 28 3.95 -2.67 15.70
CA THR A 28 4.60 -3.29 14.53
C THR A 28 3.71 -3.27 13.28
N GLU A 29 2.40 -3.39 13.47
CA GLU A 29 1.44 -3.29 12.37
C GLU A 29 1.38 -1.85 11.83
N ALA A 30 1.30 -0.86 12.72
CA ALA A 30 1.38 0.55 12.33
C ALA A 30 2.69 0.89 11.62
N THR A 31 3.84 0.37 12.08
CA THR A 31 5.13 0.60 11.43
C THR A 31 5.17 0.05 10.01
N LEU A 32 4.60 -1.14 9.76
CA LEU A 32 4.52 -1.71 8.42
C LEU A 32 3.65 -0.87 7.48
N TRP A 33 2.50 -0.38 7.97
CA TRP A 33 1.64 0.52 7.20
C TRP A 33 2.33 1.84 6.88
N ILE A 34 2.97 2.46 7.86
CA ILE A 34 3.72 3.72 7.66
C ILE A 34 4.84 3.51 6.63
N ALA A 35 5.61 2.42 6.74
CA ALA A 35 6.67 2.10 5.78
C ALA A 35 6.12 1.95 4.35
N ALA A 36 5.00 1.25 4.17
CA ALA A 36 4.36 1.11 2.86
C ALA A 36 3.92 2.47 2.28
N VAL A 37 3.33 3.35 3.10
CA VAL A 37 2.92 4.70 2.68
C VAL A 37 4.13 5.56 2.30
N VAL A 38 5.19 5.56 3.11
CA VAL A 38 6.41 6.34 2.83
C VAL A 38 7.07 5.89 1.53
N ILE A 39 7.16 4.58 1.28
CA ILE A 39 7.70 4.05 0.02
C ILE A 39 6.82 4.51 -1.16
N GLY A 40 5.49 4.42 -1.05
CA GLY A 40 4.58 4.91 -2.08
C GLY A 40 4.72 6.40 -2.38
N LEU A 41 4.83 7.24 -1.35
CA LEU A 41 5.02 8.68 -1.48
C LEU A 41 6.37 9.04 -2.11
N SER A 42 7.45 8.37 -1.68
CA SER A 42 8.79 8.59 -2.23
C SER A 42 8.89 8.21 -3.71
N ALA A 43 8.29 7.09 -4.11
CA ALA A 43 8.20 6.68 -5.52
C ALA A 43 7.37 7.68 -6.35
N GLY A 44 6.25 8.18 -5.81
CA GLY A 44 5.42 9.18 -6.47
C GLY A 44 6.14 10.53 -6.65
N ALA A 45 6.84 10.99 -5.61
CA ALA A 45 7.66 12.20 -5.67
C ALA A 45 8.79 12.05 -6.71
N TRP A 46 9.49 10.92 -6.72
CA TRP A 46 10.54 10.66 -7.70
C TRP A 46 10.04 10.67 -9.15
N GLN A 47 8.87 10.06 -9.41
CA GLN A 47 8.26 10.14 -10.74
C GLN A 47 7.91 11.57 -11.13
N ALA A 48 7.38 12.37 -10.20
CA ALA A 48 7.05 13.78 -10.48
C ALA A 48 8.29 14.61 -10.82
N LEU A 49 9.41 14.40 -10.12
CA LEU A 49 10.67 15.10 -10.40
C LEU A 49 11.31 14.66 -11.73
N THR A 50 11.23 13.37 -12.07
CA THR A 50 11.85 12.82 -13.28
C THR A 50 11.01 13.01 -14.53
N SER A 51 9.69 13.22 -14.38
CA SER A 51 8.85 13.76 -15.45
C SER A 51 9.12 15.26 -15.61
N ALA A 52 10.36 15.63 -15.93
CA ALA A 52 10.65 16.93 -16.50
C ALA A 52 9.75 17.08 -17.75
N PRO A 53 8.93 18.15 -17.86
CA PRO A 53 8.15 18.37 -19.05
C PRO A 53 9.13 18.52 -20.20
N ALA A 54 9.13 17.55 -21.11
CA ALA A 54 9.87 17.66 -22.37
C ALA A 54 9.27 18.83 -23.15
N GLY A 55 9.93 19.98 -22.99
CA GLY A 55 9.85 21.21 -23.78
C GLY A 55 8.54 21.51 -24.51
N THR A 56 7.69 22.32 -23.89
CA THR A 56 7.31 23.61 -24.50
C THR A 56 6.66 24.48 -23.41
N PRO A 57 7.30 25.57 -22.95
CA PRO A 57 6.58 26.54 -22.14
C PRO A 57 5.41 27.09 -22.97
N PRO A 58 4.22 27.33 -22.38
CA PRO A 58 3.13 27.96 -23.08
C PRO A 58 3.60 29.33 -23.57
N ALA A 59 3.59 29.52 -24.89
CA ALA A 59 3.87 30.79 -25.57
C ALA A 59 2.80 31.86 -25.29
N MET A 60 2.24 31.91 -24.07
CA MET A 60 1.27 32.91 -23.64
C MET A 60 1.92 34.14 -22.98
N MET A 61 3.26 34.21 -22.92
CA MET A 61 3.99 35.41 -22.49
C MET A 61 4.80 36.08 -23.62
N SER A 62 4.46 35.86 -24.88
CA SER A 62 4.98 36.67 -26.00
C SER A 62 4.13 37.92 -26.31
N GLY A 63 3.25 38.34 -25.39
CA GLY A 63 2.33 39.47 -25.55
C GLY A 63 2.90 40.85 -25.21
N LEU A 64 4.22 41.02 -25.10
CA LEU A 64 4.85 42.34 -24.89
C LEU A 64 6.14 42.50 -25.69
N SER A 65 6.09 42.17 -26.99
CA SER A 65 7.02 42.79 -27.94
C SER A 65 6.45 44.16 -28.30
N ILE A 66 6.98 45.20 -27.65
CA ILE A 66 6.67 46.60 -27.95
C ILE A 66 7.04 46.82 -29.42
N ALA A 67 6.02 47.19 -30.20
CA ALA A 67 6.12 47.42 -31.63
C ALA A 67 7.22 48.45 -31.96
N ALA A 68 8.21 48.03 -32.74
CA ALA A 68 8.99 48.92 -33.58
C ALA A 68 8.13 49.23 -34.83
N PRO A 69 7.92 50.50 -35.20
CA PRO A 69 7.15 50.84 -36.39
C PRO A 69 8.05 50.82 -37.62
N GLU A 70 8.02 49.74 -38.40
CA GLU A 70 8.47 49.79 -39.79
C GLU A 70 7.40 49.22 -40.72
N THR A 71 6.70 50.17 -41.34
CA THR A 71 6.49 50.31 -42.79
C THR A 71 6.15 49.06 -43.62
N ASN A 72 4.88 48.98 -44.01
CA ASN A 72 4.32 48.54 -45.29
C ASN A 72 4.80 47.20 -45.90
N GLU A 73 3.93 46.17 -45.89
CA GLU A 73 3.42 45.52 -47.12
C GLU A 73 2.22 44.59 -46.80
N PRO A 74 1.10 44.64 -47.56
CA PRO A 74 -0.04 43.75 -47.35
C PRO A 74 -0.05 42.61 -48.37
N ALA A 75 0.20 41.38 -47.94
CA ALA A 75 -0.10 40.21 -48.76
C ALA A 75 -0.47 39.00 -47.90
N ALA A 76 -1.79 38.84 -47.75
CA ALA A 76 -2.52 37.58 -47.70
C ALA A 76 -1.73 36.32 -47.32
N ALA A 77 -1.72 36.02 -46.02
CA ALA A 77 -1.77 34.63 -45.58
C ALA A 77 -2.81 34.57 -44.45
N VAL A 78 -4.08 34.45 -44.85
CA VAL A 78 -5.16 33.98 -43.98
C VAL A 78 -4.74 32.58 -43.53
N HIS A 79 -4.01 32.51 -42.42
CA HIS A 79 -3.82 31.28 -41.69
C HIS A 79 -5.17 30.96 -41.07
N SER A 80 -5.94 30.17 -41.82
CA SER A 80 -7.09 29.42 -41.31
C SER A 80 -6.58 28.53 -40.19
N HIS A 81 -6.53 29.10 -38.99
CA HIS A 81 -6.31 28.39 -37.75
C HIS A 81 -7.55 27.51 -37.56
N THR A 82 -7.50 26.34 -38.18
CA THR A 82 -8.51 25.31 -38.16
C THR A 82 -8.87 25.03 -36.71
N ARG A 83 -10.07 25.46 -36.33
CA ARG A 83 -10.77 25.06 -35.10
C ARG A 83 -11.25 23.62 -35.27
N ASP A 84 -10.33 22.70 -35.51
CA ASP A 84 -10.51 21.27 -35.32
C ASP A 84 -9.46 20.90 -34.24
N ALA A 85 -9.76 20.42 -33.04
CA ALA A 85 -10.90 19.65 -32.60
C ALA A 85 -10.92 19.60 -31.05
N PRO A 86 -12.07 19.84 -30.40
CA PRO A 86 -12.23 19.53 -28.98
C PRO A 86 -12.40 18.02 -28.71
N ARG A 87 -12.65 17.20 -29.74
CA ARG A 87 -12.84 15.74 -29.61
C ARG A 87 -11.55 15.01 -29.24
N ASN A 88 -10.38 15.54 -29.62
CA ASN A 88 -9.08 14.92 -29.33
C ASN A 88 -8.61 15.21 -27.89
N ALA A 89 -9.09 16.30 -27.29
CA ALA A 89 -8.75 16.66 -25.91
C ALA A 89 -9.30 15.66 -24.88
N VAL A 90 -10.53 15.17 -25.09
CA VAL A 90 -11.16 14.17 -24.19
C VAL A 90 -10.42 12.83 -24.27
N LEU A 91 -10.03 12.40 -25.47
CA LEU A 91 -9.23 11.19 -25.65
C LEU A 91 -7.83 11.34 -25.05
N ALA A 92 -7.19 12.51 -25.20
CA ALA A 92 -5.87 12.79 -24.61
C ALA A 92 -5.90 12.78 -23.06
N ILE A 93 -6.95 13.35 -22.47
CA ILE A 93 -7.15 13.30 -21.00
C ILE A 93 -7.39 11.86 -20.54
N GLY A 94 -8.19 11.09 -21.29
CA GLY A 94 -8.42 9.67 -21.03
C GLY A 94 -7.13 8.86 -21.04
N ASP A 95 -6.30 9.04 -22.06
CA ASP A 95 -5.02 8.32 -22.20
C ASP A 95 -4.03 8.67 -21.08
N TRP A 96 -3.98 9.94 -20.67
CA TRP A 96 -3.20 10.39 -19.52
C TRP A 96 -3.68 9.74 -18.21
N LEU A 97 -5.00 9.73 -17.98
CA LEU A 97 -5.59 9.17 -16.77
C LEU A 97 -5.34 7.66 -16.69
N VAL A 98 -5.52 6.94 -17.81
CA VAL A 98 -5.30 5.49 -17.90
C VAL A 98 -3.84 5.16 -17.60
N ARG A 99 -2.87 5.87 -18.19
CA ARG A 99 -1.44 5.64 -17.88
C ARG A 99 -1.13 5.90 -16.41
N ARG A 100 -1.71 6.94 -15.81
CA ARG A 100 -1.50 7.27 -14.41
C ARG A 100 -2.07 6.18 -13.50
N VAL A 101 -3.33 5.78 -13.73
CA VAL A 101 -4.01 4.74 -12.95
C VAL A 101 -3.30 3.41 -13.09
N PHE A 102 -2.89 3.00 -14.30
CA PHE A 102 -2.12 1.77 -14.49
C PHE A 102 -0.76 1.80 -13.79
N GLY A 103 -0.09 2.96 -13.77
CA GLY A 103 1.15 3.15 -13.00
C GLY A 103 0.95 2.90 -11.52
N PHE A 104 -0.09 3.52 -10.93
CA PHE A 104 -0.47 3.28 -9.54
C PHE A 104 -0.90 1.83 -9.29
N LEU A 105 -1.71 1.24 -10.17
CA LEU A 105 -2.19 -0.13 -10.02
C LEU A 105 -1.03 -1.12 -10.06
N LYS A 106 -0.06 -0.92 -10.95
CA LYS A 106 1.14 -1.76 -11.05
C LYS A 106 1.99 -1.69 -9.78
N VAL A 107 2.19 -0.50 -9.21
CA VAL A 107 2.95 -0.33 -7.96
C VAL A 107 2.15 -0.88 -6.76
N ALA A 108 0.86 -0.55 -6.67
CA ALA A 108 -0.03 -1.03 -5.62
C ALA A 108 -0.16 -2.56 -5.63
N TRP A 109 -0.19 -3.17 -6.81
CA TRP A 109 -0.24 -4.63 -6.97
C TRP A 109 0.93 -5.35 -6.29
N TRP A 110 2.11 -4.74 -6.24
CA TRP A 110 3.25 -5.29 -5.50
C TRP A 110 3.21 -4.96 -4.00
N ALA A 111 2.59 -3.84 -3.63
CA ALA A 111 2.48 -3.41 -2.24
C ALA A 111 1.39 -4.14 -1.45
N VAL A 112 0.29 -4.55 -2.09
CA VAL A 112 -0.84 -5.26 -1.47
C VAL A 112 -0.53 -6.68 -0.93
N PRO A 113 0.24 -7.55 -1.62
CA PRO A 113 0.51 -8.89 -1.12
C PRO A 113 1.39 -8.90 0.14
N ILE A 114 2.21 -7.88 0.39
CA ILE A 114 3.10 -7.80 1.55
C ILE A 114 2.32 -7.76 2.89
N PRO A 115 1.38 -6.82 3.13
CA PRO A 115 0.59 -6.80 4.36
C PRO A 115 -0.34 -8.02 4.47
N LEU A 116 -0.85 -8.55 3.36
CA LEU A 116 -1.65 -9.79 3.36
C LEU A 116 -0.82 -11.01 3.78
N ALA A 117 0.37 -11.19 3.19
CA ALA A 117 1.29 -12.26 3.55
C ALA A 117 1.75 -12.13 5.01
N PHE A 118 2.02 -10.91 5.48
CA PHE A 118 2.35 -10.65 6.88
C PHE A 118 1.19 -11.02 7.81
N SER A 119 -0.04 -10.65 7.46
CA SER A 119 -1.24 -11.01 8.23
C SER A 119 -1.45 -12.52 8.30
N LEU A 120 -1.31 -13.24 7.18
CA LEU A 120 -1.39 -14.70 7.11
C LEU A 120 -0.29 -15.38 7.93
N TRP A 121 0.96 -14.93 7.78
CA TRP A 121 2.10 -15.44 8.54
C TRP A 121 1.89 -15.26 10.05
N ARG A 122 1.31 -14.12 10.46
CA ARG A 122 0.96 -13.84 11.85
C ARG A 122 -0.14 -14.74 12.39
N GLN A 123 -1.16 -15.04 11.59
CA GLN A 123 -2.20 -16.00 11.99
C GLN A 123 -1.61 -17.40 12.16
N ARG A 124 -0.70 -17.80 11.27
CA ARG A 124 -0.04 -19.11 11.30
C ARG A 124 0.98 -19.30 12.43
N THR A 125 1.54 -18.21 12.96
CA THR A 125 2.55 -18.24 14.03
C THR A 125 1.97 -18.18 15.45
N ARG A 126 0.64 -18.24 15.61
CA ARG A 126 0.02 -18.37 16.93
C ARG A 126 0.43 -19.72 17.54
N ARG A 127 1.18 -19.67 18.64
CA ARG A 127 1.57 -20.85 19.41
C ARG A 127 0.91 -20.79 20.79
N PRO A 128 0.41 -21.92 21.31
CA PRO A 128 -0.06 -21.98 22.69
C PRO A 128 1.13 -21.73 23.62
N VAL A 129 0.92 -20.93 24.66
CA VAL A 129 1.87 -20.73 25.74
C VAL A 129 1.16 -20.90 27.08
N CYS A 130 1.92 -21.26 28.12
CA CYS A 130 1.41 -21.31 29.49
C CYS A 130 0.85 -19.94 29.89
N ALA A 131 -0.32 -19.92 30.52
CA ALA A 131 -0.94 -18.67 30.96
C ALA A 131 -0.21 -18.04 32.16
N HIS A 132 0.47 -18.87 32.96
CA HIS A 132 1.17 -18.46 34.17
C HIS A 132 2.59 -17.94 33.89
N CYS A 133 3.48 -18.80 33.36
CA CYS A 133 4.89 -18.46 33.13
C CYS A 133 5.22 -18.04 31.69
N GLY A 134 4.30 -18.21 30.74
CA GLY A 134 4.53 -17.90 29.33
C GLY A 134 5.44 -18.89 28.57
N SER A 135 5.78 -20.03 29.18
CA SER A 135 6.57 -21.09 28.54
C SER A 135 5.85 -21.71 27.34
N ARG A 136 6.64 -22.26 26.42
CA ARG A 136 6.21 -23.04 25.25
C ARG A 136 6.24 -24.55 25.48
N ARG A 137 6.78 -25.00 26.61
CA ARG A 137 6.88 -26.43 26.98
C ARG A 137 5.58 -26.86 27.64
N LEU A 138 4.59 -27.15 26.80
CA LEU A 138 3.27 -27.63 27.18
C LEU A 138 3.14 -29.08 26.72
N ILE A 139 2.69 -29.96 27.61
CA ILE A 139 2.29 -31.33 27.29
C ILE A 139 0.78 -31.46 27.50
N PRO A 140 0.06 -32.30 26.73
CA PRO A 140 -1.34 -32.59 27.01
C PRO A 140 -1.43 -33.15 28.43
N ALA A 141 -2.29 -32.58 29.28
CA ALA A 141 -2.61 -33.24 30.54
C ALA A 141 -3.27 -34.59 30.20
N GLU A 142 -2.93 -35.64 30.94
CA GLU A 142 -3.58 -36.94 30.75
C GLU A 142 -5.11 -36.73 30.80
N PRO A 143 -5.87 -37.38 29.90
CA PRO A 143 -7.32 -37.25 29.95
C PRO A 143 -7.80 -37.75 31.31
N VAL A 144 -8.24 -36.83 32.16
CA VAL A 144 -8.92 -37.18 33.40
C VAL A 144 -10.22 -37.85 32.99
N TYR A 145 -10.28 -39.18 33.12
CA TYR A 145 -11.52 -39.92 32.95
C TYR A 145 -12.33 -39.77 34.25
N PRO A 146 -13.40 -38.96 34.29
CA PRO A 146 -14.22 -38.84 35.48
C PRO A 146 -14.95 -40.17 35.71
N GLY A 147 -14.44 -41.01 36.62
CA GLY A 147 -15.06 -42.30 36.95
C GLY A 147 -14.12 -43.46 37.29
N LEU A 148 -12.79 -43.27 37.28
CA LEU A 148 -11.81 -44.33 37.58
C LEU A 148 -11.02 -44.12 38.88
N THR A 149 -11.40 -43.16 39.71
CA THR A 149 -10.93 -43.06 41.10
C THR A 149 -11.88 -43.84 41.99
N GLY A 150 -11.57 -45.11 42.20
CA GLY A 150 -12.22 -45.98 43.20
C GLY A 150 -11.81 -45.64 44.62
#